data_AF-A0A2D7HMF1-F1
#
_entry.id   AF-A0A2D7HMF1-F1
#
_cell.length_a   1.000
_cell.length_b   1.000
_cell.length_c   1.000
_cell.angle_alpha   90.00
_cell.angle_beta   90.00
_cell.angle_gamma   90.00
#
_symmetry.space_group_name_H-M   'P 1'
#
loop_
_entity.id
_entity.type
_entity.pdbx_description
1 polymer ?
#
loop_
_entity_poly.entity_id
_entity_poly.type
_entity_poly.pdbx_seq_one_letter_code
_entity_poly.pdbx_strand_id
1 'polypeptide(L)' 'SARLNELFIFNQNRPVKSVHSENGWTPEGIAERALPAFKNSMTPNDRSGDVFSWDPI' A
#
# COMPACT_ATOMS: atom_id res chain seq x y z
N SER A 1 0.08 12.84 -3.78
CA SER A 1 -1.03 12.02 -4.33
C SER A 1 -2.22 12.92 -4.58
N ALA A 2 -3.19 12.48 -5.37
CA ALA A 2 -4.43 13.22 -5.63
C ALA A 2 -5.64 12.31 -5.42
N ARG A 3 -6.73 12.87 -4.85
CA ARG A 3 -8.05 12.21 -4.76
C ARG A 3 -9.10 13.24 -5.18
N LEU A 4 -9.76 13.01 -6.32
CA LEU A 4 -10.68 13.98 -6.93
C LEU A 4 -9.99 15.35 -7.06
N ASN A 5 -10.47 16.36 -6.34
CA ASN A 5 -9.99 17.74 -6.38
C ASN A 5 -9.02 18.08 -5.22
N GLU A 6 -8.69 17.13 -4.34
CA GLU A 6 -7.77 17.34 -3.20
C GLU A 6 -6.35 16.85 -3.52
N LEU A 7 -5.36 17.65 -3.10
CA LEU A 7 -3.94 17.34 -3.22
C LEU A 7 -3.35 16.97 -1.86
N PHE A 8 -2.61 15.85 -1.82
CA PHE A 8 -1.99 15.33 -0.61
C PHE A 8 -0.47 15.32 -0.75
N ILE A 9 0.21 15.87 0.27
CA ILE A 9 1.66 15.78 0.43
C ILE A 9 1.94 14.65 1.42
N PHE A 10 2.75 13.68 0.98
CA PHE A 10 3.29 12.64 1.84
C PHE A 10 4.76 12.94 2.10
N ASN A 11 5.21 12.76 3.34
CA ASN A 11 6.65 12.78 3.64
C ASN A 11 7.28 11.43 3.27
N GLN A 12 8.60 11.44 3.05
CA GLN A 12 9.51 10.36 2.69
C GLN A 12 9.02 8.94 3.03
N ASN A 13 8.49 8.24 2.02
CA ASN A 13 8.06 6.84 2.13
C ASN A 13 9.23 5.94 2.56
N ARG A 14 9.06 5.20 3.65
CA ARG A 14 10.01 4.18 4.11
C ARG A 14 9.58 2.81 3.55
N PRO A 15 10.51 1.96 3.09
CA PRO A 15 10.17 0.58 2.75
C PRO A 15 9.59 -0.15 3.97
N VAL A 16 8.40 -0.73 3.82
CA VAL A 16 7.72 -1.46 4.91
C VAL A 16 8.15 -2.92 4.97
N LYS A 17 8.31 -3.58 3.81
CA LYS A 17 8.74 -4.98 3.69
C LYS A 17 9.24 -5.28 2.28
N SER A 18 10.13 -6.25 2.14
CA SER A 18 10.58 -6.79 0.84
C SER A 18 10.44 -8.32 0.79
N VAL A 19 10.23 -8.85 -0.41
CA VAL A 19 10.28 -10.29 -0.70
C VAL A 19 11.10 -10.47 -1.96
N HIS A 20 12.09 -11.35 -1.90
CA HIS A 20 12.96 -11.65 -3.03
C HIS A 20 12.45 -12.85 -3.84
N SER A 21 12.66 -12.80 -5.15
CA SER A 21 12.55 -13.92 -6.08
C SER A 21 13.77 -13.94 -6.99
N GLU A 22 14.46 -15.07 -7.03
CA GLU A 22 15.67 -15.29 -7.84
C GLU A 22 15.34 -15.32 -9.33
N ASN A 23 14.16 -15.86 -9.68
CA ASN A 23 13.76 -16.16 -11.06
C ASN A 23 12.89 -15.05 -11.67
N GLY A 24 12.73 -13.91 -10.98
CA GLY A 24 11.73 -12.90 -11.28
C GLY A 24 10.32 -13.24 -10.76
N TRP A 25 9.32 -12.46 -11.16
CA TRP A 25 7.95 -12.60 -10.66
C TRP A 25 6.96 -12.92 -11.79
N THR A 26 6.17 -13.98 -11.61
CA THR A 26 4.93 -14.22 -12.37
C THR A 26 3.72 -13.84 -11.50
N PRO A 27 2.54 -13.58 -12.09
CA PRO A 27 1.32 -13.33 -11.32
C PRO A 27 1.02 -14.42 -10.29
N GLU A 28 1.20 -15.69 -10.65
CA GLU A 28 1.00 -16.85 -9.79
C GLU A 28 2.00 -16.84 -8.63
N GLY A 29 3.29 -16.60 -8.92
CA GLY A 29 4.33 -16.51 -7.89
C GLY A 29 4.09 -15.34 -6.93
N ILE A 30 3.57 -14.21 -7.41
CA ILE A 30 3.16 -13.10 -6.55
C ILE A 30 2.02 -13.54 -5.62
N ALA A 31 0.97 -14.18 -6.16
CA ALA A 31 -0.18 -14.61 -5.39
C ALA A 31 0.18 -15.68 -4.33
N GLU A 32 1.06 -16.61 -4.67
CA GLU A 32 1.42 -17.74 -3.80
C GLU A 32 2.50 -17.40 -2.78
N ARG A 33 3.46 -16.52 -3.11
CA ARG A 33 4.62 -16.23 -2.26
C ARG A 33 4.62 -14.81 -1.70
N ALA A 34 4.49 -13.81 -2.58
CA ALA A 34 4.65 -12.42 -2.18
C ALA A 34 3.45 -11.92 -1.36
N LEU A 35 2.23 -12.19 -1.82
CA LEU A 35 1.00 -11.72 -1.20
C LEU A 35 0.83 -12.23 0.25
N PRO A 36 1.03 -13.52 0.58
CA PRO A 36 0.96 -13.97 1.97
C PRO A 36 2.01 -13.31 2.87
N ALA A 37 3.23 -13.09 2.37
CA ALA A 37 4.29 -12.43 3.12
C ALA A 37 4.00 -10.94 3.40
N PHE A 38 3.33 -10.27 2.45
CA PHE A 38 2.94 -8.86 2.58
C PHE A 38 1.65 -8.66 3.38
N LYS A 39 0.76 -9.66 3.47
CA LYS A 39 -0.58 -9.52 4.05
C LYS A 39 -0.61 -8.80 5.41
N ASN A 40 0.26 -9.19 6.34
CA ASN A 40 0.32 -8.60 7.69
C ASN A 40 0.92 -7.18 7.74
N SER A 41 1.42 -6.66 6.62
CA SER A 41 2.00 -5.33 6.49
C SER A 41 1.20 -4.43 5.54
N MET A 42 0.09 -4.92 4.99
CA MET A 42 -0.83 -4.12 4.20
C MET A 42 -1.72 -3.30 5.13
N THR A 43 -1.95 -2.03 4.76
CA THR A 43 -2.95 -1.20 5.43
C THR A 43 -4.34 -1.83 5.25
N PRO A 44 -5.18 -1.85 6.29
CA PRO A 44 -6.57 -2.32 6.16
C PRO A 44 -7.36 -1.52 5.11
N ASN A 45 -8.47 -2.11 4.66
CA ASN A 45 -9.37 -1.45 3.71
C ASN A 45 -10.30 -0.48 4.45
N ASP A 46 -9.74 0.61 4.93
CA ASP A 46 -10.46 1.65 5.67
C ASP A 46 -11.07 2.68 4.72
N ARG A 47 -12.18 3.29 5.12
CA ARG A 47 -12.75 4.39 4.34
C ARG A 47 -11.89 5.63 4.57
N SER A 48 -11.87 6.52 3.59
CA SER A 48 -11.08 7.75 3.71
C SER A 48 -11.45 8.58 4.95
N GLY A 49 -12.73 8.67 5.31
CA GLY A 49 -13.17 9.40 6.50
C GLY A 49 -12.75 8.76 7.83
N ASP A 50 -12.34 7.49 7.82
CA ASP A 50 -11.84 6.80 9.01
C ASP A 50 -10.34 7.06 9.22
N VAL A 51 -9.62 7.46 8.16
CA VAL A 51 -8.15 7.64 8.14
C VAL A 51 -7.75 9.11 8.19
N PHE A 52 -8.48 9.98 7.50
CA PHE A 52 -8.22 11.42 7.48
C PHE A 52 -9.06 12.10 8.55
N SER A 53 -8.42 12.74 9.52
CA SER A 53 -9.09 13.36 10.67
C SER A 53 -9.58 14.79 10.42
N TRP A 54 -9.59 15.24 9.16
CA TRP A 54 -9.91 16.61 8.80
C TRP A 54 -10.94 16.66 7.68
N ASP A 55 -11.72 17.74 7.68
CA ASP A 55 -12.64 18.05 6.62
C ASP A 55 -11.88 18.55 5.37
N PRO A 56 -12.32 18.19 4.16
CA PRO A 56 -11.79 18.76 2.92
C PRO A 56 -11.86 20.29 2.92
N ILE A 57 -10.84 20.93 2.34
CA ILE A 57 -10.75 22.39 2.14
C ILE A 57 -10.92 22.72 0.66
#